data_AF-A0A239K1H0-F1
#
_entry.id   AF-A0A239K1H0-F1
#
_cell.length_a   1.000
_cell.length_b   1.000
_cell.length_c   1.000
_cell.angle_alpha   90.00
_cell.angle_beta   90.00
_cell.angle_gamma   90.00
#
_symmetry.space_group_name_H-M   'P 1'
#
loop_
_entity.id
_entity.type
_entity.pdbx_description
1 polymer ?
#
loop_
_entity_poly.entity_id
_entity_poly.type
_entity_poly.pdbx_seq_one_letter_code
_entity_poly.pdbx_strand_id
1 'polypeptide(L)'
;MVCSGYITWVFANIGLPLDTIEATIGHGTTKQWNVSSSISEHMVLPGDLAFLAIPGSVKVNHVGIVVGRDADGKILVAHSASGANGVIVTTAESTGFLYYRRPAILIEH
;
A
#
# COMPACT_ATOMS: atom_id res chain seq x y z
N MET A 1 -2.04 6.33 13.78
CA MET A 1 -1.03 5.53 13.04
C MET A 1 -0.69 6.27 11.75
N VAL A 2 0.57 6.32 11.34
CA VAL A 2 0.97 6.84 10.01
C VAL A 2 0.67 5.80 8.93
N CYS A 3 0.31 6.21 7.72
CA CYS A 3 -0.14 5.32 6.64
C CYS A 3 0.82 4.17 6.33
N SER A 4 2.12 4.43 6.25
CA SER A 4 3.13 3.39 6.06
C SER A 4 3.26 2.43 7.24
N GLY A 5 3.03 2.91 8.46
CA GLY A 5 3.05 2.08 9.67
C GLY A 5 1.89 1.08 9.72
N TYR A 6 0.74 1.43 9.12
CA TYR A 6 -0.37 0.49 8.92
C TYR A 6 0.03 -0.66 8.00
N ILE A 7 0.70 -0.36 6.88
CA ILE A 7 1.21 -1.40 5.99
C ILE A 7 2.20 -2.31 6.72
N THR A 8 3.16 -1.75 7.46
CA THR A 8 4.10 -2.53 8.28
C THR A 8 3.37 -3.46 9.26
N TRP A 9 2.33 -2.95 9.93
CA TRP A 9 1.53 -3.75 10.88
C TRP A 9 0.75 -4.88 10.18
N VAL A 10 0.17 -4.63 9.00
CA VAL A 10 -0.53 -5.68 8.23
C VAL A 10 0.42 -6.83 7.92
N PHE A 11 1.62 -6.54 7.40
CA PHE A 11 2.59 -7.58 7.05
C PHE A 11 3.11 -8.35 8.28
N ALA A 12 3.31 -7.68 9.42
CA ALA A 12 3.63 -8.37 10.68
C ALA A 12 2.52 -9.36 11.09
N ASN A 13 1.25 -8.99 10.94
CA ASN A 13 0.12 -9.82 11.38
C ASN A 13 -0.19 -10.99 10.46
N ILE A 14 0.22 -10.95 9.19
CA ILE A 14 0.13 -12.13 8.30
C ILE A 14 1.28 -13.12 8.50
N GLY A 15 2.17 -12.87 9.48
CA GLY A 15 3.22 -13.80 9.89
C GLY A 15 4.62 -13.45 9.41
N LEU A 16 4.84 -12.26 8.85
CA LEU A 16 6.18 -11.82 8.47
C LEU A 16 7.03 -11.55 9.74
N PRO A 17 8.21 -12.18 9.89
CA PRO A 17 9.06 -11.95 11.07
C PRO A 17 9.44 -10.47 11.19
N LEU A 18 9.30 -9.89 12.38
CA LEU A 18 9.49 -8.46 12.61
C LEU A 18 10.90 -7.97 12.23
N ASP A 19 11.91 -8.84 12.40
CA ASP A 19 13.29 -8.60 12.02
C ASP A 19 13.52 -8.56 10.50
N THR A 20 12.60 -9.12 9.70
CA THR A 20 12.67 -9.11 8.23
C THR A 20 11.91 -7.93 7.60
N ILE A 21 11.11 -7.21 8.37
CA ILE A 21 10.23 -6.14 7.86
C ILE A 21 11.02 -5.08 7.10
N GLU A 22 12.16 -4.63 7.63
CA GLU A 22 12.97 -3.59 6.98
C GLU A 22 13.50 -4.00 5.60
N ALA A 23 13.75 -5.30 5.41
CA ALA A 23 14.32 -5.85 4.19
C ALA A 23 13.26 -6.26 3.15
N THR A 24 12.00 -6.44 3.57
CA THR A 24 10.93 -7.03 2.75
C THR A 24 9.91 -5.99 2.30
N ILE A 25 9.19 -5.37 3.25
CA ILE A 25 8.16 -4.36 2.98
C ILE A 25 8.65 -2.95 3.33
N GLY A 26 9.62 -2.85 4.24
CA GLY A 26 10.21 -1.60 4.72
C GLY A 26 9.29 -0.78 5.63
N HIS A 27 9.88 0.19 6.33
CA HIS A 27 9.15 1.21 7.06
C HIS A 27 9.21 2.56 6.35
N GLY A 28 8.03 3.18 6.16
CA GLY A 28 7.90 4.46 5.45
C GLY A 28 7.56 4.30 3.97
N THR A 29 6.83 5.28 3.43
CA THR A 29 6.32 5.29 2.05
C THR A 29 7.42 5.12 1.01
N THR A 30 8.57 5.78 1.19
CA THR A 30 9.72 5.68 0.26
C THR A 30 10.35 4.29 0.25
N LYS A 31 10.52 3.67 1.41
CA LYS A 31 11.06 2.30 1.50
C LYS A 31 10.10 1.30 0.86
N GLN A 32 8.80 1.38 1.19
CA GLN A 32 7.75 0.54 0.61
C GLN A 32 7.68 0.66 -0.92
N TRP A 33 7.90 1.86 -1.45
CA TRP A 33 8.04 2.08 -2.89
C TRP A 33 9.27 1.35 -3.47
N ASN A 34 10.42 1.46 -2.81
CA ASN A 34 11.69 0.90 -3.30
C ASN A 34 11.73 -0.64 -3.25
N VAL A 35 11.03 -1.28 -2.31
CA VAL A 35 10.97 -2.75 -2.17
C VAL A 35 9.71 -3.35 -2.83
N SER A 36 9.14 -2.64 -3.79
CA SER A 36 8.02 -3.11 -4.60
C SER A 36 8.28 -2.81 -6.07
N SER A 37 7.56 -3.48 -6.97
CA SER A 37 7.65 -3.30 -8.42
C SER A 37 6.40 -2.64 -8.97
N SER A 38 6.54 -1.74 -9.95
CA SER A 38 5.39 -1.09 -10.59
C SER A 38 4.53 -2.10 -11.34
N ILE A 39 3.21 -1.97 -11.21
CA ILE A 39 2.24 -2.77 -11.97
C ILE A 39 1.20 -1.85 -12.63
N SER A 40 0.62 -2.32 -13.73
CA SER A 40 -0.52 -1.65 -14.38
C SER A 40 -1.80 -1.87 -13.57
N GLU A 41 -2.75 -0.94 -13.69
CA GLU A 41 -4.03 -1.00 -12.96
C GLU A 41 -4.83 -2.29 -13.23
N HIS A 42 -4.75 -2.84 -14.45
CA HIS A 42 -5.44 -4.08 -14.80
C HIS A 42 -4.82 -5.34 -14.18
N MET A 43 -3.57 -5.27 -13.71
CA MET A 43 -2.88 -6.37 -13.02
C MET A 43 -2.99 -6.31 -11.49
N VAL A 44 -3.69 -5.30 -10.96
CA VAL A 44 -3.85 -5.08 -9.52
C VAL A 44 -4.65 -6.21 -8.89
N LEU A 45 -4.08 -6.79 -7.83
CA LEU A 45 -4.64 -7.84 -7.01
C LEU A 45 -4.70 -7.40 -5.52
N PRO A 46 -5.54 -8.05 -4.70
CA PRO A 46 -5.45 -7.90 -3.25
C PRO A 46 -4.04 -8.16 -2.72
N GLY A 47 -3.57 -7.30 -1.81
CA GLY A 47 -2.21 -7.34 -1.28
C GLY A 47 -1.21 -6.40 -1.97
N ASP A 48 -1.53 -5.92 -3.18
CA ASP A 48 -0.73 -4.87 -3.84
C ASP A 48 -0.84 -3.54 -3.09
N LEU A 49 0.14 -2.66 -3.26
CA LEU A 49 0.17 -1.33 -2.66
C LEU A 49 -0.36 -0.28 -3.64
N ALA A 50 -1.04 0.72 -3.11
CA ALA A 50 -1.51 1.89 -3.85
C ALA A 50 -0.91 3.16 -3.24
N PHE A 51 -0.26 3.98 -4.07
CA PHE A 51 0.43 5.21 -3.67
C PHE A 51 -0.19 6.43 -4.33
N LEU A 52 -0.24 7.53 -3.58
CA LEU A 52 -0.74 8.81 -4.07
C LEU A 52 0.23 9.44 -5.08
N ALA A 53 1.54 9.31 -4.84
CA ALA A 53 2.57 9.90 -5.69
C ALA A 53 3.88 9.11 -5.69
N ILE A 54 4.77 9.45 -6.63
CA ILE A 54 6.16 9.01 -6.63
C ILE A 54 6.88 9.68 -5.44
N PRO A 55 7.69 8.95 -4.65
CA PRO A 55 8.47 9.55 -3.57
C PRO A 55 9.30 10.74 -4.05
N GLY A 56 9.25 11.85 -3.31
CA GLY A 56 9.95 13.10 -3.65
C GLY A 56 9.20 14.03 -4.61
N SER A 57 8.09 13.60 -5.23
CA SER A 57 7.31 14.48 -6.13
C SER A 57 6.27 15.33 -5.40
N VAL A 58 5.95 15.00 -4.15
CA VAL A 58 5.00 15.74 -3.28
C VAL A 58 5.54 15.83 -1.86
N LYS A 59 5.10 16.85 -1.11
CA LYS A 59 5.51 17.09 0.28
C LYS A 59 5.04 16.00 1.24
N VAL A 60 3.85 15.45 1.00
CA VAL A 60 3.24 14.37 1.80
C VAL A 60 2.78 13.29 0.83
N ASN A 61 3.34 12.10 0.98
CA ASN A 61 2.94 10.93 0.20
C ASN A 61 2.06 10.02 1.07
N HIS A 62 1.14 9.30 0.44
CA HIS A 62 0.17 8.42 1.09
C HIS A 62 0.21 7.02 0.48
N VAL A 63 -0.06 6.00 1.29
CA VAL A 63 -0.03 4.60 0.89
C VAL A 63 -1.17 3.83 1.54
N GLY A 64 -1.73 2.90 0.78
CA GLY A 64 -2.68 1.90 1.24
C GLY A 64 -2.39 0.52 0.65
N ILE A 65 -3.10 -0.48 1.15
CA ILE A 65 -3.07 -1.85 0.62
C ILE A 65 -4.39 -2.12 -0.11
N VAL A 66 -4.29 -2.71 -1.30
CA VAL A 66 -5.46 -3.12 -2.09
C VAL A 66 -6.11 -4.31 -1.39
N VAL A 67 -7.43 -4.21 -1.18
CA VAL A 67 -8.22 -5.28 -0.55
C VAL A 67 -9.17 -5.97 -1.53
N GLY A 68 -9.30 -5.45 -2.75
CA GLY A 68 -10.13 -6.03 -3.80
C GLY A 68 -10.68 -4.99 -4.76
N ARG A 69 -11.82 -5.32 -5.37
CA ARG A 69 -12.61 -4.42 -6.21
C ARG A 69 -14.07 -4.43 -5.75
N ASP A 70 -14.77 -3.32 -5.95
CA ASP A 70 -16.23 -3.27 -5.76
C ASP A 70 -17.00 -3.89 -6.94
N ALA A 71 -18.33 -3.85 -6.88
CA ALA A 71 -19.21 -4.40 -7.92
C ALA A 71 -19.06 -3.70 -9.28
N ASP A 72 -18.56 -2.46 -9.30
CA ASP A 72 -18.28 -1.67 -10.51
C ASP A 72 -16.84 -1.89 -11.01
N GLY A 73 -16.07 -2.75 -10.35
CA GLY A 73 -14.68 -3.05 -10.69
C GLY A 73 -13.67 -2.02 -10.19
N LYS A 74 -14.08 -1.04 -9.37
CA LYS A 74 -13.18 -0.02 -8.83
C LYS A 74 -12.30 -0.60 -7.74
N ILE A 75 -11.02 -0.24 -7.73
CA ILE A 75 -10.04 -0.75 -6.77
C ILE A 75 -10.35 -0.21 -5.38
N LEU A 76 -10.49 -1.12 -4.41
CA LEU A 76 -10.68 -0.82 -3.00
C LEU A 76 -9.35 -0.85 -2.26
N VAL A 77 -9.07 0.20 -1.51
CA VAL A 77 -7.80 0.37 -0.79
C VAL A 77 -8.09 0.60 0.68
N ALA A 78 -7.50 -0.23 1.55
CA ALA A 78 -7.45 0.00 2.98
C ALA A 78 -6.25 0.89 3.33
N HIS A 79 -6.47 1.97 4.05
CA HIS A 79 -5.40 2.89 4.46
C HIS A 79 -5.72 3.58 5.78
N SER A 80 -4.67 3.99 6.50
CA SER A 80 -4.80 4.79 7.72
C SER A 80 -4.79 6.27 7.34
N ALA A 81 -5.95 6.91 7.41
CA ALA A 81 -6.07 8.35 7.19
C ALA A 81 -5.78 9.09 8.50
N SER A 82 -4.72 9.89 8.52
CA SER A 82 -4.28 10.67 9.70
C SER A 82 -5.33 11.64 10.24
N GLY A 83 -6.34 12.01 9.44
CA GLY A 83 -7.47 12.84 9.84
C GLY A 83 -8.78 12.11 10.18
N ALA A 84 -8.90 10.81 9.92
CA ALA A 84 -10.17 10.06 10.07
C ALA A 84 -10.25 9.18 11.34
N ASN A 85 -9.24 9.24 12.22
CA ASN A 85 -9.19 8.47 13.46
C ASN A 85 -9.25 6.94 13.27
N GLY A 86 -8.70 6.40 12.17
CA GLY A 86 -8.66 4.96 11.96
C GLY A 86 -8.24 4.49 10.57
N VAL A 87 -8.38 3.18 10.36
CA VAL A 87 -8.26 2.53 9.06
C VAL A 87 -9.62 2.57 8.39
N ILE A 88 -9.65 3.06 7.14
CA ILE A 88 -10.84 3.09 6.30
C ILE A 88 -10.58 2.33 5.00
N VAL A 89 -11.66 1.91 4.34
CA VAL A 89 -11.62 1.38 2.97
C VAL A 89 -12.32 2.36 2.06
N THR A 90 -11.62 2.82 1.02
CA THR A 90 -12.15 3.74 0.02
C THR A 90 -11.77 3.25 -1.38
N THR A 91 -12.42 3.77 -2.42
CA THR A 91 -11.96 3.54 -3.79
C THR A 91 -10.65 4.29 -4.03
N ALA A 92 -9.74 3.71 -4.80
CA ALA A 92 -8.45 4.31 -5.16
C ALA A 92 -8.63 5.73 -5.71
N GLU A 93 -9.58 5.89 -6.63
CA GLU A 93 -9.97 7.15 -7.25
C GLU A 93 -10.40 8.21 -6.22
N SER A 94 -11.31 7.87 -5.29
CA SER A 94 -11.83 8.83 -4.30
C SER A 94 -10.76 9.42 -3.39
N THR A 95 -9.65 8.70 -3.19
CA THR A 95 -8.53 9.12 -2.35
C THR A 95 -7.37 9.71 -3.16
N GLY A 96 -7.35 9.51 -4.48
CA GLY A 96 -6.27 9.95 -5.36
C GLY A 96 -5.06 9.01 -5.38
N PHE A 97 -5.25 7.71 -5.17
CA PHE A 97 -4.20 6.73 -5.40
C PHE A 97 -4.00 6.52 -6.91
N LEU A 98 -2.77 6.72 -7.40
CA LEU A 98 -2.44 6.73 -8.82
C LEU A 98 -1.41 5.67 -9.22
N TYR A 99 -0.61 5.19 -8.27
CA TYR A 99 0.52 4.32 -8.55
C TYR A 99 0.37 2.99 -7.82
N TYR A 100 0.27 1.90 -8.57
CA TYR A 100 0.11 0.56 -8.03
C TYR A 100 1.43 -0.20 -8.08
N ARG A 101 1.75 -0.92 -6.99
CA ARG A 101 3.01 -1.64 -6.88
C ARG A 101 2.82 -2.98 -6.17
N ARG A 102 3.48 -4.02 -6.67
CA ARG A 102 3.52 -5.34 -6.02
C ARG A 102 4.71 -5.42 -5.07
N PRO A 103 4.51 -5.63 -3.75
CA PRO A 103 5.60 -5.90 -2.82
C PRO A 103 6.47 -7.06 -3.28
N ALA A 104 7.80 -6.93 -3.16
CA ALA A 104 8.72 -7.99 -3.58
C ALA A 104 8.44 -9.33 -2.86
N ILE A 105 7.99 -9.27 -1.61
CA ILE A 105 7.63 -10.45 -0.82
C ILE A 105 6.44 -11.25 -1.37
N LEU A 106 5.64 -10.66 -2.28
CA LEU A 106 4.49 -11.30 -2.93
C LEU A 106 4.80 -11.73 -4.37
N ILE A 107 6.04 -11.59 -4.81
CA ILE A 107 6.49 -12.08 -6.11
C ILE A 107 7.07 -13.48 -5.87
N GLU A 108 6.37 -14.52 -6.30
CA GLU A 108 6.89 -15.89 -6.23
C GLU A 108 8.18 -16.01 -7.05
N HIS A 109 9.16 -16.74 -6.52
CA HIS A 109 10.41 -17.12 -7.18
C HIS A 109 10.28 -18.49 -7.86
#